data_AF-A0A919PGI3-F1
#
_entry.id   AF-A0A919PGI3-F1
#
_cell.length_a   1.000
_cell.length_b   1.000
_cell.length_c   1.000
_cell.angle_alpha   90.00
_cell.angle_beta   90.00
_cell.angle_gamma   90.00
#
_symmetry.space_group_name_H-M   'P 1'
#
loop_
_entity.id
_entity.type
_entity.pdbx_description
1 polymer ?
#
loop_
_entity_poly.entity_id
_entity_poly.type
_entity_poly.pdbx_seq_one_letter_code
_entity_poly.pdbx_strand_id
1 'polypeptide(L)'
;MIESLTWADVDPVRHPFDPDTVHDVVRALAPAGGVPAPYRYDPVRGFDRVAADARWAWQRAMEQALVEHYGSWACGWNAQMGGHTADGALTVRWNGAQDSITTPEETLDAVAGALLDWRTFLEDLVGMFARHLPLPTEPHAAFAAWEATAAALVATVAARSGADEHWYPVCTLALKWFLDVAEVPGDDHDALVDATIGGRFSSSVSPQGCVTGCQPRCGVSRPSARCCNRSRAVWCMGRSSVSVMGTHRSSVDSSEISS
;
A
#
# COMPACT_ATOMS: atom_id res chain seq x y z
N MET A 1 -7.49 6.14 -8.07
CA MET A 1 -6.77 6.03 -9.37
C MET A 1 -5.65 4.99 -9.31
N ILE A 2 -4.98 4.79 -8.17
CA ILE A 2 -3.97 3.73 -8.02
C ILE A 2 -4.53 2.29 -8.11
N GLU A 3 -5.77 2.07 -7.68
CA GLU A 3 -6.41 0.75 -7.57
C GLU A 3 -6.65 0.03 -8.91
N SER A 4 -6.57 0.77 -10.03
CA SER A 4 -6.74 0.22 -11.39
C SER A 4 -5.42 0.04 -12.14
N LEU A 5 -4.27 0.35 -11.52
CA LEU A 5 -2.97 0.22 -12.16
C LEU A 5 -2.51 -1.23 -12.17
N THR A 6 -2.03 -1.69 -13.31
CA THR A 6 -1.33 -2.98 -13.47
C THR A 6 0.15 -2.84 -13.07
N TRP A 7 0.86 -3.96 -12.92
CA TRP A 7 2.32 -3.87 -12.68
C TRP A 7 3.02 -3.20 -13.85
N ALA A 8 2.58 -3.46 -15.08
CA ALA A 8 3.10 -2.86 -16.29
C ALA A 8 3.04 -1.32 -16.32
N ASP A 9 2.07 -0.72 -15.61
CA ASP A 9 1.88 0.73 -15.52
C ASP A 9 2.80 1.41 -14.49
N VAL A 10 3.39 0.61 -13.58
CA VAL A 10 4.20 1.11 -12.45
C VAL A 10 5.61 0.55 -12.41
N ASP A 11 5.93 -0.43 -13.27
CA ASP A 11 7.22 -1.11 -13.33
C ASP A 11 8.38 -0.11 -13.48
N PRO A 12 9.26 0.04 -12.45
CA PRO A 12 10.38 0.97 -12.47
C PRO A 12 11.29 0.86 -13.69
N VAL A 13 11.39 -0.34 -14.29
CA VAL A 13 12.22 -0.60 -15.47
C VAL A 13 11.68 0.11 -16.71
N ARG A 14 10.38 0.34 -16.78
CA ARG A 14 9.69 1.00 -17.90
C ARG A 14 9.60 2.51 -17.76
N HIS A 15 9.95 3.03 -16.58
CA HIS A 15 9.84 4.44 -16.24
C HIS A 15 11.19 4.97 -15.74
N PRO A 16 12.06 5.46 -16.64
CA PRO A 16 13.28 6.16 -16.26
C PRO A 16 12.97 7.34 -15.33
N PHE A 17 13.78 7.52 -14.30
CA PHE A 17 13.55 8.52 -13.27
C PHE A 17 14.89 9.01 -12.73
N ASP A 18 15.05 10.32 -12.63
CA ASP A 18 16.23 10.96 -12.06
C ASP A 18 15.88 11.57 -10.68
N PRO A 19 16.28 10.93 -9.57
CA PRO A 19 15.93 11.39 -8.22
C PRO A 19 16.51 12.77 -7.89
N ASP A 20 17.61 13.19 -8.54
CA ASP A 20 18.28 14.45 -8.23
C ASP A 20 17.50 15.67 -8.75
N THR A 21 16.59 15.47 -9.70
CA THR A 21 15.80 16.54 -10.34
C THR A 21 14.43 16.76 -9.70
N VAL A 22 14.00 15.87 -8.81
CA VAL A 22 12.60 15.76 -8.38
C VAL A 22 12.11 17.03 -7.70
N HIS A 23 12.90 17.62 -6.82
CA HIS A 23 12.50 18.84 -6.11
C HIS A 23 12.27 20.01 -7.08
N ASP A 24 13.11 20.17 -8.10
CA ASP A 24 12.97 21.25 -9.07
C ASP A 24 11.77 21.03 -9.99
N VAL A 25 11.55 19.78 -10.42
CA VAL A 25 10.37 19.41 -11.21
C VAL A 25 9.08 19.64 -10.42
N VAL A 26 8.99 19.19 -9.17
CA VAL A 26 7.79 19.37 -8.33
C VAL A 26 7.47 20.85 -8.14
N ARG A 27 8.48 21.70 -7.92
CA ARG A 27 8.28 23.15 -7.83
C ARG A 27 7.79 23.75 -9.15
N ALA A 28 8.34 23.31 -10.28
CA ALA A 28 7.91 23.78 -11.60
C ALA A 28 6.49 23.34 -11.98
N LEU A 29 6.05 22.19 -11.47
CA LEU A 29 4.71 21.62 -11.70
C LEU A 29 3.65 22.12 -10.70
N ALA A 30 4.02 22.95 -9.72
CA ALA A 30 3.10 23.43 -8.71
C ALA A 30 1.84 24.05 -9.36
N PRO A 31 0.62 23.65 -8.95
CA PRO A 31 -0.62 24.16 -9.53
C PRO A 31 -0.69 25.69 -9.53
N ALA A 32 -1.17 26.27 -10.63
CA ALA A 32 -1.14 27.73 -10.87
C ALA A 32 -1.85 28.59 -9.80
N GLY A 33 -2.77 28.01 -9.02
CA GLY A 33 -3.43 28.67 -7.89
C GLY A 33 -2.58 28.77 -6.62
N GLY A 34 -1.36 28.23 -6.62
CA GLY A 34 -0.50 28.13 -5.45
C GLY A 34 -0.94 27.05 -4.47
N VAL A 35 -0.11 26.82 -3.45
CA VAL A 35 -0.42 25.89 -2.35
C VAL A 35 -1.53 26.51 -1.46
N PRO A 36 -2.64 25.79 -1.19
CA PRO A 36 -3.71 26.28 -0.34
C PRO A 36 -3.26 26.55 1.10
N ALA A 37 -4.04 27.34 1.83
CA ALA A 37 -3.76 27.60 3.23
C ALA A 37 -3.84 26.31 4.08
N PRO A 38 -2.98 26.17 5.12
CA PRO A 38 -2.96 25.00 5.99
C PRO A 38 -4.29 24.81 6.70
N TYR A 39 -4.55 23.59 7.16
CA TYR A 39 -5.71 23.31 7.99
C TYR A 39 -5.63 24.09 9.31
N ARG A 40 -6.72 24.77 9.65
CA ARG A 40 -6.89 25.47 10.93
C ARG A 40 -8.26 25.13 11.48
N TYR A 41 -8.29 24.36 12.56
CA TYR A 41 -9.52 24.16 13.31
C TYR A 41 -9.85 25.43 14.08
N ASP A 42 -11.00 26.04 13.78
CA ASP A 42 -11.55 27.16 14.53
C ASP A 42 -12.82 26.68 15.26
N PRO A 43 -12.80 26.57 16.61
CA PRO A 43 -13.96 26.10 17.37
C PRO A 43 -15.17 27.04 17.29
N VAL A 44 -14.98 28.30 16.88
CA VAL A 44 -16.05 29.31 16.75
C VAL A 44 -16.65 29.28 15.35
N ARG A 45 -15.81 29.13 14.30
CA ARG A 45 -16.25 29.10 12.90
C ARG A 45 -16.60 27.70 12.38
N GLY A 46 -16.22 26.66 13.12
CA GLY A 46 -16.43 25.28 12.73
C GLY A 46 -15.55 24.84 11.56
N PHE A 47 -15.91 23.71 10.96
CA PHE A 47 -15.17 23.13 9.84
C PHE A 47 -15.38 23.94 8.55
N ASP A 48 -14.30 24.50 8.01
CA ASP A 48 -14.31 25.19 6.72
C ASP A 48 -14.25 24.17 5.57
N ARG A 49 -15.42 23.82 5.05
CA ARG A 49 -15.56 22.88 3.93
C ARG A 49 -14.96 23.42 2.63
N VAL A 50 -15.02 24.73 2.38
CA VAL A 50 -14.47 25.33 1.16
C VAL A 50 -12.94 25.22 1.16
N ALA A 51 -12.32 25.53 2.30
CA ALA A 51 -10.87 25.35 2.45
C ALA A 51 -10.45 23.88 2.38
N ALA A 52 -11.25 22.96 2.92
CA ALA A 52 -11.00 21.53 2.79
C ALA A 52 -11.08 21.06 1.32
N ASP A 53 -12.12 21.47 0.59
CA ASP A 53 -12.30 21.12 -0.82
C ASP A 53 -11.16 21.68 -1.70
N ALA A 54 -10.67 22.89 -1.39
CA ALA A 54 -9.52 23.48 -2.07
C ALA A 54 -8.23 22.67 -1.89
N ARG A 55 -7.97 22.12 -0.70
CA ARG A 55 -6.80 21.25 -0.44
C ARG A 55 -6.86 19.96 -1.24
N TRP A 56 -8.02 19.30 -1.27
CA TRP A 56 -8.20 18.09 -2.07
C TRP A 56 -8.14 18.36 -3.58
N ALA A 57 -8.70 19.48 -4.03
CA ALA A 57 -8.59 19.91 -5.42
C ALA A 57 -7.13 20.15 -5.82
N TRP A 58 -6.35 20.79 -4.95
CA TRP A 58 -4.92 20.99 -5.17
C TRP A 58 -4.14 19.67 -5.21
N GLN A 59 -4.37 18.74 -4.29
CA GLN A 59 -3.69 17.43 -4.31
C GLN A 59 -3.99 16.67 -5.60
N ARG A 60 -5.24 16.68 -6.08
CA ARG A 60 -5.61 16.06 -7.37
C ARG A 60 -4.94 16.74 -8.56
N ALA A 61 -4.84 18.06 -8.56
CA ALA A 61 -4.15 18.81 -9.61
C ALA A 61 -2.64 18.50 -9.61
N MET A 62 -2.02 18.39 -8.43
CA MET A 62 -0.62 17.99 -8.29
C MET A 62 -0.40 16.55 -8.78
N GLU A 63 -1.28 15.61 -8.41
CA GLU A 63 -1.24 14.23 -8.92
C GLU A 63 -1.34 14.19 -10.44
N GLN A 64 -2.28 14.93 -11.02
CA GLN A 64 -2.42 15.01 -12.48
C GLN A 64 -1.13 15.54 -13.13
N ALA A 65 -0.56 16.63 -12.61
CA ALA A 65 0.67 17.21 -13.15
C ALA A 65 1.86 16.22 -13.06
N LEU A 66 1.97 15.47 -11.96
CA LEU A 66 2.99 14.44 -11.79
C LEU A 66 2.78 13.27 -12.77
N VAL A 67 1.54 12.81 -12.95
CA VAL A 67 1.24 11.72 -13.89
C VAL A 67 1.47 12.16 -15.34
N GLU A 68 1.16 13.40 -15.70
CA GLU A 68 1.45 13.96 -17.02
C GLU A 68 2.96 14.05 -17.29
N HIS A 69 3.77 14.36 -16.26
CA HIS A 69 5.21 14.49 -16.40
C HIS A 69 5.96 13.16 -16.35
N TYR A 70 5.68 12.33 -15.33
CA TYR A 70 6.42 11.10 -15.03
C TYR A 70 5.73 9.82 -15.55
N GLY A 71 4.44 9.89 -15.89
CA GLY A 71 3.62 8.75 -16.28
C GLY A 71 2.81 8.15 -15.12
N SER A 72 2.09 7.06 -15.43
CA SER A 72 1.15 6.38 -14.53
C SER A 72 1.74 5.95 -13.20
N TRP A 73 3.02 5.56 -13.17
CA TRP A 73 3.68 5.13 -11.95
C TRP A 73 3.65 6.20 -10.85
N ALA A 74 3.60 7.48 -11.20
CA ALA A 74 3.59 8.56 -10.22
C ALA A 74 2.30 8.61 -9.41
N CYS A 75 1.19 8.02 -9.87
CA CYS A 75 -0.13 8.10 -9.21
C CYS A 75 -0.14 7.62 -7.74
N GLY A 76 0.82 6.78 -7.33
CA GLY A 76 0.91 6.27 -5.96
C GLY A 76 1.66 7.17 -4.96
N TRP A 77 2.15 8.34 -5.38
CA TRP A 77 2.96 9.22 -4.51
C TRP A 77 2.25 9.63 -3.21
N ASN A 78 0.92 9.73 -3.23
CA ASN A 78 0.11 10.12 -2.08
C ASN A 78 -0.54 8.93 -1.35
N ALA A 79 -0.12 7.70 -1.63
CA ALA A 79 -0.69 6.46 -1.08
C ALA A 79 -0.47 6.29 0.44
N GLN A 80 -0.19 7.38 1.17
CA GLN A 80 0.10 7.41 2.61
C GLN A 80 1.15 6.36 2.99
N MET A 81 2.13 6.17 2.10
CA MET A 81 3.25 5.29 2.35
C MET A 81 4.25 6.03 3.23
N GLY A 82 4.27 5.66 4.50
CA GLY A 82 5.35 6.03 5.40
C GLY A 82 6.70 5.52 4.91
N GLY A 83 7.73 6.35 5.02
CA GLY A 83 9.11 5.89 5.17
C GLY A 83 9.43 5.60 6.64
N HIS A 84 10.60 5.07 6.92
CA HIS A 84 11.20 5.12 8.25
C HIS A 84 12.54 5.85 8.14
N THR A 85 12.83 6.75 9.08
CA THR A 85 14.19 7.27 9.25
C THR A 85 15.13 6.12 9.65
N ALA A 86 16.44 6.35 9.54
CA ALA A 86 17.45 5.36 9.92
C ALA A 86 17.37 4.89 11.40
N ASP A 87 16.71 5.66 12.26
CA ASP A 87 16.40 5.34 13.67
C ASP A 87 15.00 4.73 13.88
N GLY A 88 14.25 4.46 12.80
CA GLY A 88 12.98 3.75 12.82
C GLY A 88 11.75 4.61 13.13
N ALA A 89 11.84 5.95 13.02
CA ALA A 89 10.69 6.83 13.18
C ALA A 89 9.87 6.88 11.88
N LEU A 90 8.55 6.75 12.01
CA LEU A 90 7.63 6.83 10.87
C LEU A 90 7.76 8.20 10.19
N THR A 91 8.13 8.17 8.91
CA THR A 91 8.26 9.33 8.03
C THR A 91 7.17 9.24 6.96
N VAL A 92 5.91 9.30 7.34
CA VAL A 92 4.85 9.60 6.36
C VAL A 92 5.05 11.04 5.94
N ARG A 93 5.72 11.27 4.80
CA ARG A 93 5.92 12.61 4.25
C ARG A 93 4.61 13.21 3.73
N TRP A 94 3.62 12.37 3.41
CA TRP A 94 2.29 12.79 3.00
C TRP A 94 1.20 11.96 3.66
N ASN A 95 0.51 12.52 4.65
CA ASN A 95 -0.61 11.92 5.38
C ASN A 95 -1.98 12.43 4.87
N GLY A 96 -2.01 12.93 3.64
CA GLY A 96 -3.19 13.54 3.00
C GLY A 96 -3.20 15.06 3.03
N ALA A 97 -4.03 15.67 2.16
CA ALA A 97 -4.06 17.11 1.91
C ALA A 97 -4.41 17.95 3.16
N GLN A 98 -5.12 17.37 4.14
CA GLN A 98 -5.47 18.08 5.36
C GLN A 98 -4.27 18.28 6.29
N ASP A 99 -3.46 17.24 6.45
CA ASP A 99 -2.41 17.18 7.48
C ASP A 99 -1.02 17.54 6.92
N SER A 100 -0.84 17.45 5.59
CA SER A 100 0.46 17.64 4.94
C SER A 100 0.66 19.03 4.31
N ILE A 101 -0.42 19.79 4.11
CA ILE A 101 -0.33 21.14 3.54
C ILE A 101 -0.03 22.14 4.66
N THR A 102 1.18 22.71 4.64
CA THR A 102 1.68 23.69 5.61
C THR A 102 2.01 25.03 4.94
N THR A 103 3.29 25.31 4.69
CA THR A 103 3.78 26.39 3.85
C THR A 103 4.00 25.89 2.42
N PRO A 104 4.01 26.76 1.41
CA PRO A 104 4.23 26.33 0.03
C PRO A 104 5.50 25.50 -0.16
N GLU A 105 6.62 25.96 0.40
CA GLU A 105 7.93 25.30 0.28
C GLU A 105 7.94 23.92 0.94
N GLU A 106 7.49 23.84 2.20
CA GLU A 106 7.43 22.57 2.95
C GLU A 106 6.46 21.58 2.28
N THR A 107 5.34 22.07 1.76
CA THR A 107 4.36 21.21 1.07
C THR A 107 4.95 20.62 -0.21
N LEU A 108 5.66 21.42 -1.01
CA LEU A 108 6.29 20.94 -2.23
C LEU A 108 7.46 19.99 -1.94
N ASP A 109 8.24 20.24 -0.89
CA ASP A 109 9.29 19.33 -0.46
C ASP A 109 8.71 18.01 0.10
N ALA A 110 7.54 18.05 0.75
CA ALA A 110 6.81 16.87 1.18
C ALA A 110 6.30 16.03 -0.01
N VAL A 111 5.76 16.67 -1.06
CA VAL A 111 5.37 15.99 -2.31
C VAL A 111 6.57 15.32 -2.97
N ALA A 112 7.69 16.05 -3.13
CA ALA A 112 8.92 15.52 -3.72
C ALA A 112 9.44 14.29 -2.95
N GLY A 113 9.48 14.40 -1.62
CA GLY A 113 9.87 13.30 -0.76
C GLY A 113 8.94 12.08 -0.88
N ALA A 114 7.62 12.30 -0.89
CA ALA A 114 6.65 11.23 -1.01
C ALA A 114 6.75 10.50 -2.36
N LEU A 115 7.05 11.22 -3.44
CA LEU A 115 7.31 10.63 -4.76
C LEU A 115 8.59 9.77 -4.76
N LEU A 116 9.66 10.23 -4.10
CA LEU A 116 10.90 9.45 -3.94
C LEU A 116 10.69 8.18 -3.09
N ASP A 117 9.93 8.29 -2.00
CA ASP A 117 9.60 7.17 -1.13
C ASP A 117 8.75 6.13 -1.87
N TRP A 118 7.80 6.59 -2.69
CA TRP A 118 7.01 5.75 -3.58
C TRP A 118 7.87 5.06 -4.65
N ARG A 119 8.79 5.80 -5.30
CA ARG A 119 9.72 5.21 -6.28
C ARG A 119 10.57 4.11 -5.65
N THR A 120 11.15 4.37 -4.48
CA THR A 120 11.97 3.41 -3.74
C THR A 120 11.17 2.14 -3.41
N PHE A 121 9.90 2.29 -3.02
CA PHE A 121 9.03 1.15 -2.75
C PHE A 121 8.81 0.28 -4.01
N LEU A 122 8.56 0.90 -5.16
CA LEU A 122 8.41 0.14 -6.42
C LEU A 122 9.70 -0.60 -6.80
N GLU A 123 10.86 0.01 -6.59
CA GLU A 123 12.17 -0.63 -6.84
C GLU A 123 12.44 -1.80 -5.87
N ASP A 124 12.04 -1.67 -4.60
CA ASP A 124 12.08 -2.78 -3.64
C ASP A 124 11.18 -3.94 -4.09
N LEU A 125 10.00 -3.65 -4.66
CA LEU A 125 9.10 -4.66 -5.21
C LEU A 125 9.72 -5.40 -6.39
N VAL A 126 10.42 -4.72 -7.31
CA VAL A 126 11.17 -5.38 -8.40
C VAL A 126 12.14 -6.41 -7.83
N GLY A 127 12.94 -6.00 -6.85
CA GLY A 127 13.91 -6.89 -6.19
C GLY A 127 13.23 -8.05 -5.47
N MET A 128 12.05 -7.84 -4.90
CA MET A 128 11.27 -8.88 -4.23
C MET A 128 10.68 -9.87 -5.23
N PHE A 129 10.04 -9.39 -6.29
CA PHE A 129 9.44 -10.23 -7.32
C PHE A 129 10.49 -11.12 -7.98
N ALA A 130 11.67 -10.58 -8.28
CA ALA A 130 12.80 -11.33 -8.83
C ALA A 130 13.29 -12.48 -7.93
N ARG A 131 13.09 -12.40 -6.60
CA ARG A 131 13.47 -13.49 -5.66
C ARG A 131 12.44 -14.60 -5.56
N HIS A 132 11.19 -14.30 -5.88
CA HIS A 132 10.05 -15.19 -5.66
C HIS A 132 9.43 -15.74 -6.96
N LEU A 133 9.87 -15.23 -8.11
CA LEU A 133 9.44 -15.65 -9.44
C LEU A 133 10.55 -16.41 -10.20
N PRO A 134 10.17 -17.31 -11.12
CA PRO A 134 8.80 -17.77 -11.39
C PRO A 134 8.26 -18.66 -10.27
N LEU A 135 6.93 -18.74 -10.13
CA LEU A 135 6.32 -19.69 -9.20
C LEU A 135 6.61 -21.13 -9.65
N PRO A 136 6.83 -22.07 -8.71
CA PRO A 136 6.91 -23.49 -9.02
C PRO A 136 5.66 -24.00 -9.75
N THR A 137 5.81 -24.99 -10.64
CA THR A 137 4.67 -25.62 -11.34
C THR A 137 3.88 -26.58 -10.44
N GLU A 138 4.52 -27.13 -9.41
CA GLU A 138 3.85 -28.04 -8.47
C GLU A 138 2.94 -27.22 -7.53
N PRO A 139 1.63 -27.54 -7.44
CA PRO A 139 0.66 -26.71 -6.72
C PRO A 139 1.00 -26.41 -5.25
N HIS A 140 1.50 -27.39 -4.51
CA HIS A 140 1.83 -27.19 -3.10
C HIS A 140 3.04 -26.27 -2.91
N ALA A 141 4.07 -26.44 -3.74
CA ALA A 141 5.24 -25.57 -3.79
C ALA A 141 4.89 -24.16 -4.26
N ALA A 142 3.99 -24.02 -5.24
CA ALA A 142 3.47 -22.73 -5.70
C ALA A 142 2.75 -21.99 -4.57
N PHE A 143 1.89 -22.69 -3.83
CA PHE A 143 1.19 -22.12 -2.69
C PHE A 143 2.14 -21.71 -1.56
N ALA A 144 3.14 -22.54 -1.23
CA ALA A 144 4.15 -22.20 -0.23
C ALA A 144 4.99 -20.97 -0.64
N ALA A 145 5.33 -20.85 -1.93
CA ALA A 145 6.02 -19.69 -2.48
C ALA A 145 5.15 -18.42 -2.42
N TRP A 146 3.85 -18.53 -2.72
CA TRP A 146 2.88 -17.46 -2.54
C TRP A 146 2.80 -17.01 -1.08
N GLU A 147 2.61 -17.93 -0.13
CA GLU A 147 2.52 -17.58 1.29
C GLU A 147 3.81 -16.90 1.79
N ALA A 148 4.98 -17.38 1.37
CA ALA A 148 6.26 -16.76 1.72
C ALA A 148 6.40 -15.35 1.15
N THR A 149 5.98 -15.14 -0.10
CA THR A 149 6.00 -13.83 -0.76
C THR A 149 5.03 -12.87 -0.09
N ALA A 150 3.80 -13.31 0.16
CA ALA A 150 2.79 -12.50 0.82
C ALA A 150 3.24 -12.09 2.24
N ALA A 151 3.85 -13.00 2.99
CA ALA A 151 4.43 -12.68 4.29
C ALA A 151 5.52 -11.61 4.20
N ALA A 152 6.40 -11.71 3.20
CA ALA A 152 7.47 -10.73 2.98
C ALA A 152 6.92 -9.36 2.54
N LEU A 153 5.91 -9.34 1.66
CA LEU A 153 5.23 -8.13 1.21
C LEU A 153 4.51 -7.44 2.37
N VAL A 154 3.70 -8.17 3.14
CA VAL A 154 3.01 -7.64 4.32
C VAL A 154 4.02 -7.06 5.31
N ALA A 155 5.09 -7.78 5.61
CA ALA A 155 6.13 -7.29 6.52
C ALA A 155 6.79 -6.01 6.00
N THR A 156 7.07 -5.93 4.70
CA THR A 156 7.70 -4.75 4.07
C THR A 156 6.76 -3.56 4.07
N VAL A 157 5.50 -3.73 3.67
CA VAL A 157 4.50 -2.65 3.64
C VAL A 157 4.21 -2.17 5.07
N ALA A 158 3.98 -3.08 6.02
CA ALA A 158 3.74 -2.72 7.41
C ALA A 158 4.95 -2.02 8.06
N ALA A 159 6.17 -2.48 7.77
CA ALA A 159 7.39 -1.85 8.24
C ALA A 159 7.70 -0.52 7.56
N ARG A 160 7.01 -0.14 6.47
CA ARG A 160 7.15 1.17 5.84
C ARG A 160 6.03 2.11 6.31
N SER A 161 4.79 1.67 6.28
CA SER A 161 3.62 2.46 6.69
C SER A 161 3.47 2.64 8.20
N GLY A 162 4.21 1.88 9.03
CA GLY A 162 4.04 1.90 10.48
C GLY A 162 2.77 1.18 10.95
N ALA A 163 2.18 0.33 10.09
CA ALA A 163 0.95 -0.41 10.34
C ALA A 163 -0.28 0.47 10.68
N ASP A 164 -0.35 1.67 10.10
CA ASP A 164 -1.51 2.55 10.14
C ASP A 164 -2.66 2.04 9.24
N GLU A 165 -3.82 2.69 9.25
CA GLU A 165 -4.99 2.21 8.49
C GLU A 165 -4.78 2.14 6.96
N HIS A 166 -3.71 2.72 6.44
CA HIS A 166 -3.40 2.83 5.01
C HIS A 166 -2.48 1.72 4.49
N TRP A 167 -1.95 0.85 5.36
CA TRP A 167 -1.10 -0.27 4.93
C TRP A 167 -1.86 -1.30 4.08
N TYR A 168 -3.15 -1.52 4.39
CA TYR A 168 -3.94 -2.59 3.78
C TYR A 168 -4.22 -2.37 2.28
N PRO A 169 -4.66 -1.18 1.82
CA PRO A 169 -4.83 -0.92 0.38
C PRO A 169 -3.54 -1.07 -0.42
N VAL A 170 -2.41 -0.57 0.09
CA VAL A 170 -1.13 -0.67 -0.63
C VAL A 170 -0.61 -2.10 -0.66
N CYS A 171 -0.77 -2.85 0.43
CA CYS A 171 -0.42 -4.27 0.45
C CYS A 171 -1.29 -5.09 -0.50
N THR A 172 -2.60 -4.82 -0.54
CA THR A 172 -3.55 -5.44 -1.49
C THR A 172 -3.08 -5.24 -2.92
N LEU A 173 -2.71 -4.01 -3.27
CA LEU A 173 -2.25 -3.66 -4.60
C LEU A 173 -0.91 -4.35 -4.97
N ALA A 174 0.07 -4.33 -4.06
CA ALA A 174 1.36 -5.00 -4.29
C ALA A 174 1.20 -6.53 -4.47
N LEU A 175 0.27 -7.15 -3.75
CA LEU A 175 -0.06 -8.56 -3.92
C LEU A 175 -0.70 -8.85 -5.29
N LYS A 176 -1.63 -8.00 -5.74
CA LYS A 176 -2.22 -8.11 -7.09
C LYS A 176 -1.15 -7.97 -8.17
N TRP A 177 -0.24 -7.02 -8.03
CA TRP A 177 0.90 -6.89 -8.96
C TRP A 177 1.79 -8.12 -8.99
N PHE A 178 2.06 -8.73 -7.83
CA PHE A 178 2.82 -9.98 -7.82
C PHE A 178 2.11 -11.09 -8.63
N LEU A 179 0.79 -11.23 -8.44
CA LEU A 179 -0.01 -12.22 -9.16
C LEU A 179 -0.06 -11.95 -10.67
N ASP A 180 -0.10 -10.68 -11.07
CA ASP A 180 -0.01 -10.24 -12.48
C ASP A 180 1.32 -10.67 -13.12
N VAL A 181 2.46 -10.38 -12.46
CA VAL A 181 3.78 -10.80 -12.95
C VAL A 181 3.98 -12.32 -12.89
N ALA A 182 3.30 -13.00 -11.97
CA ALA A 182 3.28 -14.46 -11.89
C ALA A 182 2.36 -15.12 -12.95
N GLU A 183 1.71 -14.33 -13.81
CA GLU A 183 0.76 -14.77 -14.84
C GLU A 183 -0.43 -15.58 -14.28
N VAL A 184 -0.83 -15.29 -13.03
CA VAL A 184 -2.05 -15.85 -12.43
C VAL A 184 -3.27 -15.15 -13.05
N PRO A 185 -4.31 -15.88 -13.50
CA PRO A 185 -5.51 -15.27 -14.07
C PRO A 185 -6.14 -14.21 -13.15
N GLY A 186 -6.49 -13.06 -13.73
CA GLY A 186 -7.00 -11.90 -12.98
C GLY A 186 -8.27 -12.17 -12.16
N ASP A 187 -9.14 -13.06 -12.64
CA ASP A 187 -10.38 -13.45 -11.95
C ASP A 187 -10.13 -14.07 -10.56
N ASP A 188 -8.93 -14.62 -10.33
CA ASP A 188 -8.54 -15.25 -9.06
C ASP A 188 -7.86 -14.27 -8.08
N HIS A 189 -7.45 -13.08 -8.53
CA HIS A 189 -6.61 -12.17 -7.74
C HIS A 189 -7.30 -11.72 -6.45
N ASP A 190 -8.53 -11.23 -6.55
CA ASP A 190 -9.27 -10.73 -5.38
C ASP A 190 -9.50 -11.82 -4.34
N ALA A 191 -9.87 -13.03 -4.78
CA ALA A 191 -10.11 -14.16 -3.90
C ALA A 191 -8.82 -14.62 -3.19
N LEU A 192 -7.69 -14.69 -3.91
CA LEU A 192 -6.40 -15.06 -3.35
C LEU A 192 -5.88 -14.02 -2.35
N VAL A 193 -6.03 -12.74 -2.67
CA VAL A 193 -5.63 -11.66 -1.76
C VAL A 193 -6.50 -11.65 -0.51
N ASP A 194 -7.82 -11.74 -0.64
CA ASP A 194 -8.74 -11.79 0.51
C ASP A 194 -8.47 -13.00 1.42
N ALA A 195 -8.26 -14.19 0.85
CA ALA A 195 -7.88 -15.39 1.62
C ALA A 195 -6.55 -15.25 2.36
N THR A 196 -5.64 -14.40 1.85
CA THR A 196 -4.30 -14.20 2.40
C THR A 196 -4.28 -13.13 3.48
N ILE A 197 -4.95 -11.99 3.26
CA ILE A 197 -4.89 -10.84 4.17
C ILE A 197 -6.25 -10.37 4.72
N GLY A 198 -7.37 -10.63 4.03
CA GLY A 198 -8.70 -10.10 4.39
C GLY A 198 -9.29 -10.62 5.69
N GLY A 199 -9.00 -11.86 6.07
CA GLY A 199 -9.48 -12.47 7.32
C GLY A 199 -8.47 -12.49 8.48
N ARG A 200 -7.20 -12.19 8.22
CA ARG A 200 -6.08 -12.47 9.17
C ARG A 200 -5.65 -11.26 10.02
N PHE A 201 -6.12 -10.05 9.69
CA PHE A 201 -5.65 -8.80 10.29
C PHE A 201 -6.76 -7.86 10.81
N SER A 202 -7.98 -8.35 11.02
CA SER A 202 -9.11 -7.53 11.51
C SER A 202 -8.97 -7.01 12.96
N SER A 203 -7.86 -7.30 13.63
CA SER A 203 -7.48 -6.70 14.91
C SER A 203 -6.05 -6.17 14.86
N SER A 204 -5.87 -4.87 14.69
CA SER A 204 -4.58 -4.22 14.95
C SER A 204 -4.43 -4.02 16.46
N VAL A 205 -3.42 -4.64 17.06
CA VAL A 205 -2.95 -4.25 18.39
C VAL A 205 -1.86 -3.21 18.17
N SER A 206 -2.17 -1.93 18.37
CA SER A 206 -1.14 -0.89 18.41
C SER A 206 -0.07 -1.29 19.45
N PRO A 207 1.23 -1.02 19.22
CA PRO A 207 2.30 -1.34 20.17
C PRO A 207 2.13 -0.70 21.56
N GLN A 208 1.16 0.22 21.68
CA GLN A 208 0.76 0.89 22.92
C GLN A 208 -0.33 0.14 23.71
N GLY A 209 -0.77 -1.05 23.28
CA GLY A 209 -1.68 -1.90 24.06
C GLY A 209 -3.12 -1.40 24.16
N CYS A 210 -3.48 -0.36 23.41
CA CYS A 210 -4.87 0.04 23.23
C CYS A 210 -5.49 -0.82 22.11
N VAL A 211 -6.21 -1.87 22.52
CA VAL A 211 -7.14 -2.57 21.63
C VAL A 211 -8.35 -1.66 21.42
N THR A 212 -8.44 -0.98 20.28
CA THR A 212 -9.71 -0.41 19.83
C THR A 212 -10.53 -1.53 19.21
N GLY A 213 -11.53 -2.04 19.94
CA GLY A 213 -12.51 -2.99 19.40
C GLY A 213 -12.93 -4.16 20.28
N CYS A 214 -12.58 -4.22 21.57
CA CYS A 214 -13.16 -5.21 22.48
C CYS A 214 -14.25 -4.58 23.36
N GLN A 215 -15.51 -4.89 23.04
CA GLN A 215 -16.63 -4.72 23.96
C GLN A 215 -16.41 -5.63 25.19
N PRO A 216 -16.47 -5.11 26.44
CA PRO A 216 -16.00 -5.86 27.60
C PRO A 216 -17.08 -6.82 28.12
N ARG A 217 -16.78 -8.12 28.06
CA ARG A 217 -17.29 -9.08 29.04
C ARG A 217 -16.12 -9.92 29.53
N CYS A 218 -15.51 -9.47 30.61
CA CYS A 218 -15.04 -10.29 31.73
C CYS A 218 -14.21 -9.41 32.67
N GLY A 219 -14.55 -9.47 33.95
CA GLY A 219 -14.07 -8.55 34.95
C GLY A 219 -12.74 -8.93 35.60
N VAL A 220 -12.21 -7.90 36.25
CA VAL A 220 -11.42 -7.93 37.50
C VAL A 220 -9.89 -8.08 37.39
N SER A 221 -9.26 -6.91 37.62
CA SER A 221 -8.02 -6.57 38.38
C SER A 221 -6.59 -6.77 37.80
N ARG A 222 -6.04 -5.66 37.28
CA ARG A 222 -4.87 -4.83 37.75
C ARG A 222 -3.49 -5.48 38.07
N PRO A 223 -2.37 -4.71 37.98
CA PRO A 223 -1.34 -4.92 36.96
C PRO A 223 0.06 -5.21 37.55
N SER A 224 1.01 -5.66 36.71
CA SER A 224 2.43 -5.50 37.04
C SER A 224 3.22 -4.98 35.82
N ALA A 225 3.87 -3.84 36.04
CA ALA A 225 4.79 -3.20 35.14
C ALA A 225 6.17 -3.86 35.27
N ARG A 226 6.64 -4.48 34.18
CA ARG A 226 8.05 -4.67 33.80
C ARG A 226 8.11 -5.57 32.58
N CYS A 227 8.35 -4.97 31.41
CA CYS A 227 9.21 -5.51 30.35
C CYS A 227 9.23 -4.49 29.21
N CYS A 228 10.03 -3.44 29.41
CA CYS A 228 10.58 -2.69 28.29
C CYS A 228 11.76 -3.48 27.73
N ASN A 229 11.94 -3.37 26.41
CA ASN A 229 13.16 -3.63 25.63
C ASN A 229 13.30 -4.99 24.92
N ARG A 230 12.55 -5.15 23.82
CA ARG A 230 13.02 -5.56 22.48
C ARG A 230 11.80 -5.69 21.57
N SER A 231 11.53 -4.67 20.75
CA SER A 231 10.39 -4.71 19.82
C SER A 231 10.78 -5.42 18.53
N ARG A 232 10.46 -6.70 18.43
CA ARG A 232 10.11 -7.34 17.15
C ARG A 232 8.59 -7.42 17.13
N ALA A 233 7.94 -6.85 16.13
CA ALA A 233 6.57 -7.23 15.83
C ALA A 233 6.58 -8.72 15.47
N VAL A 234 5.91 -9.55 16.26
CA VAL A 234 5.71 -10.97 15.96
C VAL A 234 4.30 -11.11 15.44
N TRP A 235 4.18 -11.37 14.14
CA TRP A 235 2.92 -11.63 13.47
C TRP A 235 2.68 -13.13 13.44
N CYS A 236 1.59 -13.59 14.04
CA CYS A 236 1.14 -14.97 13.95
C CYS A 236 0.15 -15.10 12.79
N MET A 237 0.58 -15.66 11.66
CA MET A 237 -0.35 -16.11 10.62
C MET A 237 -1.04 -17.40 11.08
N GLY A 238 -2.37 -17.37 11.17
CA GLY A 238 -3.18 -18.56 11.34
C GLY A 238 -3.23 -19.39 10.05
N ARG A 239 -2.93 -20.68 10.12
CA ARG A 239 -3.11 -21.61 8.99
C ARG A 239 -4.59 -21.97 8.87
N SER A 240 -5.18 -21.70 7.71
CA SER A 240 -6.45 -22.29 7.29
C SER A 240 -6.25 -22.97 5.94
N SER A 241 -6.69 -24.22 5.85
CA SER A 241 -6.61 -25.06 4.65
C SER A 241 -7.58 -24.54 3.58
N VAL A 242 -7.07 -24.11 2.43
CA VAL A 242 -7.87 -23.81 1.24
C VAL A 242 -7.63 -24.91 0.20
N SER A 243 -8.71 -25.38 -0.42
CA SER A 243 -8.70 -26.49 -1.37
C SER A 243 -8.13 -26.07 -2.72
N VAL A 244 -7.46 -27.03 -3.36
CA VAL A 244 -6.51 -26.90 -4.48
C VAL A 244 -7.14 -26.40 -5.80
N MET A 245 -6.36 -25.57 -6.49
CA MET A 245 -6.50 -25.13 -7.89
C MET A 245 -6.85 -26.29 -8.83
N GLY A 246 -8.07 -26.28 -9.39
CA GLY A 246 -8.58 -27.35 -10.24
C GLY A 246 -8.08 -27.24 -11.68
N THR A 247 -7.33 -28.23 -12.15
CA THR A 247 -7.04 -28.46 -13.56
C THR A 247 -8.31 -28.78 -14.35
N HIS A 248 -8.72 -27.89 -15.26
CA HIS A 248 -9.76 -28.17 -16.24
C HIS A 248 -9.25 -29.20 -17.27
N ARG A 249 -9.79 -30.42 -17.21
CA ARG A 249 -9.60 -31.45 -18.24
C ARG A 249 -10.80 -31.42 -19.17
N SER A 250 -10.59 -31.06 -20.43
CA SER A 250 -11.60 -31.06 -21.48
C SER A 250 -12.15 -32.47 -21.72
N SER A 251 -13.47 -32.64 -21.57
CA SER A 251 -14.18 -33.83 -22.02
C SER A 251 -14.60 -33.62 -23.47
N VAL A 252 -14.13 -34.52 -24.34
CA VAL A 252 -14.55 -34.68 -25.72
C VAL A 252 -15.97 -35.24 -25.72
N ASP A 253 -16.93 -34.51 -26.28
CA ASP A 253 -18.29 -35.01 -26.47
C ASP A 253 -18.40 -35.70 -27.83
N SER A 254 -18.70 -37.00 -27.78
CA SER A 254 -19.01 -37.82 -28.93
C SER A 254 -20.51 -37.73 -29.17
N SER A 255 -20.92 -37.24 -30.32
CA SER A 255 -22.30 -37.41 -30.80
C SER A 255 -22.25 -37.93 -32.23
N GLU A 256 -22.23 -39.26 -32.33
CA GLU A 256 -22.67 -40.00 -33.51
C GLU A 256 -24.15 -39.68 -33.75
N ILE A 257 -24.44 -39.14 -34.93
CA ILE A 257 -25.79 -39.14 -35.52
C ILE A 257 -25.73 -40.16 -36.65
N SER A 258 -26.47 -41.25 -36.52
CA SER A 258 -26.79 -42.13 -37.64
C SER A 258 -28.22 -42.66 -37.51
N SER A 259 -29.01 -42.28 -38.52
CA SER A 259 -30.19 -42.97 -39.10
C SER A 259 -31.47 -43.13 -38.29
#